data_AF-A0A7X7MU34-F1
#
_entry.id   AF-A0A7X7MU34-F1
#
_cell.length_a   1.000
_cell.length_b   1.000
_cell.length_c   1.000
_cell.angle_alpha   90.00
_cell.angle_beta   90.00
_cell.angle_gamma   90.00
#
_symmetry.space_group_name_H-M   'P 1'
#
loop_
_entity.id
_entity.type
_entity.pdbx_description
1 polymer ?
#
loop_
_entity_poly.entity_id
_entity_poly.type
_entity_poly.pdbx_seq_one_letter_code
_entity_poly.pdbx_strand_id
1 'polypeptide(L)'
;MPTFRFDLNNEYSDMLVDDAADKRMSIQEYIRYKLFNETTIFSVDEVIKRIQAGDFDGKEFTVPDVFTEEEWSQIDRGKAGVLGRNFYIHITKNPDLGISFVKDRNIKRRAVYIYENTVLKNDPVYRPIVEKIATWIKYEENKPKTEYKNDAENHDKYRAAHDLDCILRNGNLKADTIFSLWRPLRFALVSVSGYEKIKEVTGMALEQSVSFLKALICDANLKKLLPIKNETTRLLSELFYYGQRIENTMLLPKRGLQNRGCAPYHDYMPYFLYECFKGGNFHDVFGSDEKVCEWIESENLKCFFDGDVRQDNIIDLSGTGDVKNGLPNDINVLLRNYITILMKRQK
;
A
#
# COMPACT_ATOMS: atom_id res chain seq x y z
N MET A 1 -27.54 -29.68 15.08
CA MET A 1 -27.83 -28.34 14.50
C MET A 1 -29.32 -28.25 14.23
N PRO A 2 -29.98 -27.15 14.62
CA PRO A 2 -31.36 -26.90 14.18
C PRO A 2 -31.41 -26.73 12.67
N THR A 3 -32.35 -27.41 12.02
CA THR A 3 -32.53 -27.39 10.56
C THR A 3 -33.93 -26.87 10.27
N PHE A 4 -34.02 -25.77 9.53
CA PHE A 4 -35.29 -25.22 9.05
C PHE A 4 -35.46 -25.61 7.59
N ARG A 5 -36.66 -26.08 7.22
CA ARG A 5 -37.07 -26.39 5.84
C ARG A 5 -38.25 -25.51 5.48
N PHE A 6 -38.27 -25.03 4.25
CA PHE A 6 -39.36 -24.24 3.70
C PHE A 6 -39.60 -24.72 2.26
N ASP A 7 -40.87 -24.77 1.88
CA ASP A 7 -41.28 -25.15 0.54
C ASP A 7 -41.37 -23.89 -0.33
N LEU A 8 -40.68 -23.92 -1.47
CA LEU A 8 -40.69 -22.84 -2.46
C LEU A 8 -41.39 -23.34 -3.72
N ASN A 9 -42.12 -22.44 -4.40
CA ASN A 9 -42.52 -22.68 -5.78
C ASN A 9 -41.28 -22.50 -6.70
N ASN A 10 -41.40 -22.92 -7.96
CA ASN A 10 -40.28 -22.85 -8.92
C ASN A 10 -39.77 -21.41 -9.10
N GLU A 11 -40.66 -20.43 -9.18
CA GLU A 11 -40.30 -19.01 -9.35
C GLU A 11 -39.41 -18.49 -8.21
N TYR A 12 -39.79 -18.73 -6.96
CA TYR A 12 -38.97 -18.33 -5.81
C TYR A 12 -37.70 -19.17 -5.67
N SER A 13 -37.72 -20.43 -6.11
CA SER A 13 -36.51 -21.25 -6.15
C SER A 13 -35.48 -20.68 -7.13
N ASP A 14 -35.90 -20.33 -8.35
CA ASP A 14 -35.03 -19.78 -9.38
C ASP A 14 -34.50 -18.40 -8.96
N MET A 15 -35.37 -17.52 -8.43
CA MET A 15 -34.95 -16.24 -7.86
C MET A 15 -33.87 -16.39 -6.78
N LEU A 16 -34.04 -17.37 -5.88
CA LEU A 16 -33.08 -17.60 -4.80
C LEU A 16 -31.72 -18.09 -5.34
N VAL A 17 -31.72 -18.89 -6.40
CA VAL A 17 -30.50 -19.36 -7.08
C VAL A 17 -29.80 -18.20 -7.76
N ASP A 18 -30.54 -17.38 -8.51
CA ASP A 18 -30.02 -16.24 -9.27
C ASP A 18 -29.46 -15.17 -8.33
N ASP A 19 -30.22 -14.78 -7.31
CA ASP A 19 -29.79 -13.81 -6.31
C ASP A 19 -28.52 -14.26 -5.56
N ALA A 20 -28.45 -15.55 -5.20
CA ALA A 20 -27.27 -16.11 -4.54
C ALA A 20 -26.07 -16.12 -5.49
N ALA A 21 -26.29 -16.42 -6.77
CA ALA A 21 -25.25 -16.38 -7.80
C ALA A 21 -24.75 -14.95 -8.05
N ASP A 22 -25.64 -13.97 -8.13
CA ASP A 22 -25.33 -12.54 -8.27
C ASP A 22 -24.44 -12.03 -7.13
N LYS A 23 -24.71 -12.50 -5.91
CA LYS A 23 -23.91 -12.21 -4.70
C LYS A 23 -22.71 -13.14 -4.52
N ARG A 24 -22.52 -14.12 -5.41
CA ARG A 24 -21.48 -15.17 -5.34
C ARG A 24 -21.46 -15.91 -4.00
N MET A 25 -22.64 -16.13 -3.44
CA MET A 25 -22.87 -16.88 -2.20
C MET A 25 -23.47 -18.24 -2.52
N SER A 26 -23.26 -19.23 -1.66
CA SER A 26 -24.15 -20.40 -1.67
C SER A 26 -25.56 -19.98 -1.26
N ILE A 27 -26.59 -20.72 -1.70
CA ILE A 27 -27.99 -20.48 -1.32
C ILE A 27 -28.13 -20.35 0.21
N GLN A 28 -27.45 -21.21 0.97
CA GLN A 28 -27.50 -21.18 2.44
C GLN A 28 -26.85 -19.93 3.03
N GLU A 29 -25.75 -19.44 2.45
CA GLU A 29 -25.11 -18.19 2.88
C GLU A 29 -25.97 -16.99 2.52
N TYR A 30 -26.57 -16.99 1.33
CA TYR A 30 -27.47 -15.92 0.91
C TYR A 30 -28.70 -15.83 1.81
N ILE A 31 -29.29 -16.96 2.21
CA ILE A 31 -30.39 -17.00 3.18
C ILE A 31 -29.95 -16.42 4.53
N ARG A 32 -28.78 -16.82 5.06
CA ARG A 32 -28.29 -16.28 6.34
C ARG A 32 -28.01 -14.79 6.26
N TYR A 33 -27.41 -14.34 5.16
CA TYR A 33 -27.19 -12.93 4.87
C TYR A 33 -28.52 -12.16 4.84
N LYS A 34 -29.54 -12.66 4.13
CA LYS A 34 -30.86 -12.02 4.06
C LYS A 34 -31.61 -12.00 5.39
N LEU A 35 -31.55 -13.08 6.16
CA LEU A 35 -32.33 -13.20 7.40
C LEU A 35 -31.65 -12.54 8.61
N PHE A 36 -30.32 -12.58 8.68
CA PHE A 36 -29.56 -12.19 9.87
C PHE A 36 -28.51 -11.11 9.61
N ASN A 37 -28.41 -10.61 8.37
CA ASN A 37 -27.34 -9.72 7.92
C ASN A 37 -25.94 -10.28 8.22
N GLU A 38 -25.83 -11.62 8.28
CA GLU A 38 -24.60 -12.32 8.63
C GLU A 38 -23.73 -12.45 7.38
N THR A 39 -22.67 -11.66 7.30
CA THR A 39 -21.65 -11.77 6.25
C THR A 39 -20.53 -12.69 6.73
N THR A 40 -20.33 -13.81 6.04
CA THR A 40 -19.19 -14.70 6.30
C THR A 40 -17.93 -14.16 5.59
N ILE A 41 -16.79 -14.20 6.27
CA ILE A 41 -15.48 -13.95 5.64
C ILE A 41 -15.01 -15.17 4.81
N PHE A 42 -15.69 -16.31 4.95
CA PHE A 42 -15.34 -17.56 4.27
C PHE A 42 -16.05 -17.68 2.91
N SER A 43 -15.79 -16.74 2.01
CA SER A 43 -16.31 -16.76 0.63
C SER A 43 -15.17 -16.88 -0.39
N VAL A 44 -15.49 -17.32 -1.61
CA VAL A 44 -14.49 -17.43 -2.70
C VAL A 44 -13.90 -16.06 -3.03
N ASP A 45 -14.73 -15.03 -3.12
CA ASP A 45 -14.28 -13.66 -3.43
C ASP A 45 -13.34 -13.11 -2.36
N GLU A 46 -13.63 -13.36 -1.07
CA GLU A 46 -12.76 -12.91 0.02
C GLU A 46 -11.42 -13.66 0.01
N VAL A 47 -11.43 -14.96 -0.29
CA VAL A 47 -10.19 -15.74 -0.49
C VAL A 47 -9.36 -15.14 -1.62
N ILE A 48 -9.95 -14.88 -2.78
CA ILE A 48 -9.25 -14.27 -3.93
C ILE A 48 -8.69 -12.89 -3.57
N LYS A 49 -9.52 -12.04 -2.98
CA LYS A 49 -9.12 -10.68 -2.56
C LYS A 49 -7.93 -10.72 -1.61
N ARG A 50 -7.94 -11.62 -0.63
CA ARG A 50 -6.83 -11.78 0.33
C ARG A 50 -5.57 -12.36 -0.30
N ILE A 51 -5.70 -13.29 -1.26
CA ILE A 51 -4.55 -13.80 -2.03
C ILE A 51 -3.90 -12.66 -2.83
N GLN A 52 -4.72 -11.89 -3.56
CA GLN A 52 -4.24 -10.83 -4.44
C GLN A 52 -3.67 -9.63 -3.68
N ALA A 53 -4.20 -9.32 -2.50
CA ALA A 53 -3.69 -8.26 -1.62
C ALA A 53 -2.57 -8.73 -0.68
N GLY A 54 -2.39 -10.05 -0.53
CA GLY A 54 -1.45 -10.66 0.39
C GLY A 54 -0.10 -11.00 -0.24
N ASP A 55 0.79 -11.56 0.58
CA ASP A 55 2.15 -11.92 0.21
C ASP A 55 2.23 -13.36 -0.35
N PHE A 56 1.42 -13.64 -1.37
CA PHE A 56 1.25 -14.96 -1.99
C PHE A 56 1.86 -15.09 -3.39
N ASP A 57 2.34 -14.00 -3.99
CA ASP A 57 2.90 -14.01 -5.34
C ASP A 57 4.13 -14.94 -5.42
N GLY A 58 4.09 -15.88 -6.36
CA GLY A 58 5.12 -16.91 -6.55
C GLY A 58 5.22 -17.95 -5.43
N LYS A 59 4.30 -17.97 -4.46
CA LYS A 59 4.34 -18.89 -3.30
C LYS A 59 3.23 -19.93 -3.36
N GLU A 60 3.58 -21.14 -2.93
CA GLU A 60 2.60 -22.19 -2.67
C GLU A 60 1.76 -21.83 -1.43
N PHE A 61 0.44 -22.02 -1.50
CA PHE A 61 -0.47 -21.83 -0.39
C PHE A 61 -1.65 -22.81 -0.43
N THR A 62 -2.35 -22.93 0.69
CA THR A 62 -3.64 -23.60 0.81
C THR A 62 -4.71 -22.58 1.21
N VAL A 63 -5.99 -22.84 0.89
CA VAL A 63 -7.10 -21.91 1.25
C VAL A 63 -7.07 -21.47 2.73
N PRO A 64 -6.77 -22.34 3.71
CA PRO A 64 -6.60 -21.93 5.10
C PRO A 64 -5.50 -20.90 5.36
N ASP A 65 -4.41 -20.93 4.60
CA ASP A 65 -3.24 -20.05 4.84
C ASP A 65 -3.56 -18.58 4.54
N VAL A 66 -4.67 -18.33 3.84
CA VAL A 66 -5.20 -16.99 3.49
C VAL A 66 -5.89 -16.32 4.68
N PHE A 67 -6.16 -17.06 5.75
CA PHE A 67 -6.81 -16.59 6.97
C PHE A 67 -5.85 -16.70 8.16
N THR A 68 -6.09 -15.90 9.20
CA THR A 68 -5.39 -16.10 10.48
C THR A 68 -5.82 -17.43 11.12
N GLU A 69 -5.02 -17.98 12.03
CA GLU A 69 -5.40 -19.19 12.76
C GLU A 69 -6.71 -19.00 13.54
N GLU A 70 -6.90 -17.82 14.14
CA GLU A 70 -8.12 -17.46 14.86
C GLU A 70 -9.34 -17.43 13.94
N GLU A 71 -9.22 -16.80 12.77
CA GLU A 71 -10.29 -16.80 11.76
C GLU A 71 -10.59 -18.23 11.30
N TRP A 72 -9.59 -18.97 10.82
CA TRP A 72 -9.80 -20.31 10.28
C TRP A 72 -10.31 -21.31 11.34
N SER A 73 -10.10 -21.06 12.63
CA SER A 73 -10.68 -21.88 13.70
C SER A 73 -12.21 -21.79 13.79
N GLN A 74 -12.82 -20.73 13.24
CA GLN A 74 -14.26 -20.47 13.31
C GLN A 74 -15.07 -21.17 12.20
N ILE A 75 -14.42 -21.69 11.16
CA ILE A 75 -15.12 -22.39 10.07
C ILE A 75 -15.34 -23.87 10.40
N ASP A 76 -16.59 -24.33 10.29
CA ASP A 76 -16.91 -25.75 10.42
C ASP A 76 -16.30 -26.58 9.27
N ARG A 77 -15.90 -27.82 9.57
CA ARG A 77 -15.23 -28.71 8.60
C ARG A 77 -16.05 -28.93 7.32
N GLY A 78 -17.38 -29.01 7.42
CA GLY A 78 -18.25 -29.17 6.26
C GLY A 78 -18.22 -27.94 5.35
N LYS A 79 -18.30 -26.74 5.95
CA LYS A 79 -18.22 -25.46 5.23
C LYS A 79 -16.84 -25.24 4.61
N ALA A 80 -15.77 -25.62 5.30
CA ALA A 80 -14.41 -25.54 4.77
C ALA A 80 -14.21 -26.39 3.51
N GLY A 81 -14.79 -27.61 3.48
CA GLY A 81 -14.77 -28.47 2.29
C GLY A 81 -15.52 -27.87 1.10
N VAL A 82 -16.69 -27.26 1.36
CA VAL A 82 -17.48 -26.58 0.32
C VAL A 82 -16.75 -25.35 -0.22
N LEU A 83 -16.18 -24.52 0.66
CA LEU A 83 -15.37 -23.37 0.24
C LEU A 83 -14.20 -23.79 -0.66
N GLY A 84 -13.44 -24.82 -0.25
CA GLY A 84 -12.33 -25.33 -1.05
C GLY A 84 -12.75 -25.83 -2.43
N ARG A 85 -13.89 -26.55 -2.52
CA ARG A 85 -14.44 -27.02 -3.79
C ARG A 85 -14.89 -25.85 -4.68
N ASN A 86 -15.62 -24.89 -4.13
CA ASN A 86 -16.11 -23.72 -4.87
C ASN A 86 -14.95 -22.86 -5.35
N PHE A 87 -13.93 -22.65 -4.52
CA PHE A 87 -12.71 -21.95 -4.86
C PHE A 87 -12.00 -22.63 -6.05
N TYR A 88 -11.76 -23.94 -5.98
CA TYR A 88 -11.15 -24.71 -7.07
C TYR A 88 -11.92 -24.57 -8.40
N ILE A 89 -13.25 -24.72 -8.37
CA ILE A 89 -14.10 -24.56 -9.55
C ILE A 89 -13.98 -23.15 -10.11
N HIS A 90 -13.99 -22.13 -9.24
CA HIS A 90 -13.95 -20.74 -9.66
C HIS A 90 -12.61 -20.38 -10.33
N ILE A 91 -11.47 -20.71 -9.71
CA ILE A 91 -10.16 -20.38 -10.30
C ILE A 91 -9.90 -21.15 -11.61
N THR A 92 -10.45 -22.37 -11.73
CA THR A 92 -10.32 -23.18 -12.95
C THR A 92 -11.10 -22.55 -14.11
N LYS A 93 -12.23 -21.89 -13.83
CA LYS A 93 -13.03 -21.17 -14.82
C LYS A 93 -12.49 -19.78 -15.15
N ASN A 94 -11.67 -19.20 -14.26
CA ASN A 94 -11.15 -17.83 -14.37
C ASN A 94 -9.61 -17.84 -14.25
N PRO A 95 -8.88 -18.37 -15.26
CA PRO A 95 -7.42 -18.49 -15.21
C PRO A 95 -6.70 -17.13 -15.20
N ASP A 96 -7.37 -16.07 -15.64
CA ASP A 96 -6.91 -14.68 -15.64
C ASP A 96 -6.69 -14.12 -14.23
N LEU A 97 -7.30 -14.72 -13.21
CA LEU A 97 -7.04 -14.42 -11.80
C LEU A 97 -5.60 -14.71 -11.36
N GLY A 98 -4.84 -15.48 -12.15
CA GLY A 98 -3.45 -15.82 -11.84
C GLY A 98 -3.28 -16.89 -10.77
N ILE A 99 -4.38 -17.48 -10.28
CA ILE A 99 -4.35 -18.52 -9.26
C ILE A 99 -4.49 -19.88 -9.95
N SER A 100 -3.53 -20.76 -9.72
CA SER A 100 -3.49 -22.10 -10.34
C SER A 100 -3.37 -23.20 -9.30
N PHE A 101 -4.08 -24.31 -9.51
CA PHE A 101 -3.93 -25.51 -8.70
C PHE A 101 -2.62 -26.25 -9.02
N VAL A 102 -1.87 -26.61 -8.00
CA VAL A 102 -0.63 -27.38 -8.15
C VAL A 102 -0.95 -28.87 -8.08
N LYS A 103 -0.95 -29.51 -9.25
CA LYS A 103 -1.28 -30.93 -9.38
C LYS A 103 -0.34 -31.81 -8.55
N ASP A 104 -0.90 -32.86 -7.94
CA ASP A 104 -0.17 -33.87 -7.15
C ASP A 104 0.57 -33.33 -5.92
N ARG A 105 0.29 -32.08 -5.52
CA ARG A 105 0.86 -31.43 -4.34
C ARG A 105 -0.22 -31.23 -3.28
N ASN A 106 0.03 -31.75 -2.08
CA ASN A 106 -0.86 -31.59 -0.93
C ASN A 106 -0.07 -31.23 0.32
N ILE A 107 -0.55 -30.26 1.10
CA ILE A 107 -0.02 -29.91 2.43
C ILE A 107 -1.08 -30.27 3.46
N LYS A 108 -0.75 -31.12 4.44
CA LYS A 108 -1.69 -31.59 5.48
C LYS A 108 -3.04 -32.08 4.90
N ARG A 109 -2.99 -32.82 3.79
CA ARG A 109 -4.15 -33.32 3.01
C ARG A 109 -5.04 -32.24 2.36
N ARG A 110 -4.50 -31.03 2.17
CA ARG A 110 -5.19 -29.91 1.52
C ARG A 110 -4.58 -29.68 0.15
N ALA A 111 -5.43 -29.34 -0.81
CA ALA A 111 -5.03 -28.89 -2.14
C ALA A 111 -4.12 -27.67 -2.04
N VAL A 112 -3.04 -27.68 -2.82
CA VAL A 112 -2.07 -26.59 -2.91
C VAL A 112 -2.30 -25.79 -4.18
N TYR A 113 -2.13 -24.49 -4.06
CA TYR A 113 -2.28 -23.51 -5.12
C TYR A 113 -1.05 -22.63 -5.20
N ILE A 114 -0.83 -22.02 -6.35
CA ILE A 114 0.15 -20.97 -6.56
C ILE A 114 -0.57 -19.75 -7.13
N TYR A 115 -0.18 -18.58 -6.67
CA TYR A 115 -0.65 -17.32 -7.23
C TYR A 115 0.50 -16.67 -7.98
N GLU A 116 0.26 -16.36 -9.25
CA GLU A 116 1.10 -15.47 -10.04
C GLU A 116 0.30 -14.21 -10.28
N ASN A 117 0.77 -13.08 -9.75
CA ASN A 117 0.11 -11.82 -9.99
C ASN A 117 0.24 -11.44 -11.47
N THR A 118 -0.83 -11.69 -12.24
CA THR A 118 -0.86 -11.49 -13.68
C THR A 118 -0.65 -10.03 -14.06
N VAL A 119 -1.00 -9.08 -13.18
CA VAL A 119 -0.67 -7.66 -13.35
C VAL A 119 0.84 -7.45 -13.23
N LEU A 120 1.50 -8.05 -12.23
CA LEU A 120 2.96 -7.95 -12.08
C LEU A 120 3.74 -8.66 -13.18
N LYS A 121 3.17 -9.74 -13.74
CA LYS A 121 3.79 -10.53 -14.80
C LYS A 121 3.64 -9.87 -16.17
N ASN A 122 2.46 -9.31 -16.47
CA ASN A 122 2.16 -8.75 -17.80
C ASN A 122 2.42 -7.24 -17.88
N ASP A 123 2.33 -6.52 -16.77
CA ASP A 123 2.53 -5.07 -16.69
C ASP A 123 3.57 -4.73 -15.59
N PRO A 124 4.87 -5.05 -15.79
CA PRO A 124 5.91 -4.87 -14.78
C PRO A 124 6.07 -3.43 -14.31
N VAL A 125 5.56 -2.46 -15.07
CA VAL A 125 5.49 -1.04 -14.69
C VAL A 125 4.73 -0.85 -13.37
N TYR A 126 3.73 -1.65 -13.02
CA TYR A 126 3.03 -1.46 -11.75
C TYR A 126 3.75 -2.06 -10.54
N ARG A 127 4.76 -2.91 -10.76
CA ARG A 127 5.41 -3.69 -9.70
C ARG A 127 5.94 -2.85 -8.55
N PRO A 128 6.73 -1.78 -8.79
CA PRO A 128 7.25 -0.98 -7.69
C PRO A 128 6.15 -0.37 -6.82
N ILE A 129 5.03 0.01 -7.44
CA ILE A 129 3.88 0.60 -6.76
C ILE A 129 3.17 -0.44 -5.90
N VAL A 130 2.86 -1.60 -6.48
CA VAL A 130 2.15 -2.69 -5.80
C VAL A 130 2.97 -3.21 -4.62
N GLU A 131 4.26 -3.48 -4.81
CA GLU A 131 5.16 -3.96 -3.75
C GLU A 131 5.20 -2.98 -2.59
N LYS A 132 5.36 -1.68 -2.87
CA LYS A 132 5.37 -0.67 -1.81
C LYS A 132 4.06 -0.60 -1.05
N ILE A 133 2.93 -0.61 -1.76
CA ILE A 133 1.60 -0.61 -1.11
C ILE A 133 1.42 -1.84 -0.22
N ALA A 134 1.85 -3.02 -0.68
CA ALA A 134 1.82 -4.24 0.12
C ALA A 134 2.65 -4.11 1.41
N THR A 135 3.82 -3.47 1.36
CA THR A 135 4.61 -3.20 2.58
C THR A 135 3.88 -2.28 3.57
N TRP A 136 3.18 -1.25 3.08
CA TRP A 136 2.39 -0.35 3.93
C TRP A 136 1.22 -1.08 4.60
N ILE A 137 0.50 -1.90 3.84
CA ILE A 137 -0.58 -2.74 4.36
C ILE A 137 -0.03 -3.63 5.48
N LYS A 138 1.07 -4.35 5.22
CA LYS A 138 1.68 -5.27 6.20
C LYS A 138 2.11 -4.54 7.47
N TYR A 139 2.74 -3.37 7.35
CA TYR A 139 3.16 -2.57 8.51
C TYR A 139 1.95 -2.17 9.37
N GLU A 140 0.91 -1.61 8.75
CA GLU A 140 -0.28 -1.11 9.46
C GLU A 140 -1.09 -2.23 10.13
N GLU A 141 -1.17 -3.40 9.50
CA GLU A 141 -1.86 -4.57 10.05
C GLU A 141 -1.14 -5.13 11.28
N ASN A 142 0.19 -5.12 11.28
CA ASN A 142 1.00 -5.81 12.29
C ASN A 142 1.60 -4.88 13.37
N LYS A 143 1.52 -3.55 13.21
CA LYS A 143 2.02 -2.61 14.22
C LYS A 143 1.29 -2.75 15.57
N PRO A 144 1.97 -2.43 16.70
CA PRO A 144 1.33 -2.43 18.02
C PRO A 144 0.06 -1.59 18.03
N LYS A 145 -1.02 -2.15 18.60
CA LYS A 145 -2.35 -1.50 18.66
C LYS A 145 -2.53 -0.60 19.89
N THR A 146 -1.59 -0.66 20.83
CA THR A 146 -1.52 0.21 22.01
C THR A 146 -1.16 1.64 21.59
N GLU A 147 -1.55 2.65 22.39
CA GLU A 147 -1.09 4.02 22.16
C GLU A 147 0.43 4.13 22.44
N TYR A 148 1.16 4.89 21.61
CA TYR A 148 2.61 5.02 21.72
C TYR A 148 3.08 5.41 23.13
N LYS A 149 2.42 6.37 23.78
CA LYS A 149 2.78 6.84 25.14
C LYS A 149 2.71 5.74 26.22
N ASN A 150 1.94 4.69 25.96
CA ASN A 150 1.75 3.58 26.91
C ASN A 150 2.70 2.41 26.62
N ASP A 151 3.34 2.36 25.44
CA ASP A 151 4.16 1.22 25.01
C ASP A 151 5.25 1.63 23.99
N ALA A 152 5.97 2.72 24.29
CA ALA A 152 6.92 3.31 23.35
C ALA A 152 8.02 2.31 22.91
N GLU A 153 8.45 1.42 23.80
CA GLU A 153 9.50 0.44 23.51
C GLU A 153 9.07 -0.56 22.43
N ASN A 154 7.85 -1.12 22.50
CA ASN A 154 7.39 -2.05 21.47
C ASN A 154 7.13 -1.34 20.14
N HIS A 155 6.60 -0.11 20.17
CA HIS A 155 6.46 0.72 18.96
C HIS A 155 7.81 0.98 18.29
N ASP A 156 8.81 1.34 19.08
CA ASP A 156 10.17 1.61 18.59
C ASP A 156 10.85 0.36 18.04
N LYS A 157 10.77 -0.78 18.76
CA LYS A 157 11.27 -2.07 18.25
C LYS A 157 10.58 -2.46 16.96
N TYR A 158 9.25 -2.29 16.90
CA TYR A 158 8.48 -2.61 15.71
C TYR A 158 8.90 -1.74 14.53
N ARG A 159 8.98 -0.43 14.71
CA ARG A 159 9.41 0.50 13.67
C ARG A 159 10.83 0.20 13.19
N ALA A 160 11.78 -0.01 14.10
CA ALA A 160 13.16 -0.33 13.74
C ALA A 160 13.28 -1.59 12.85
N ALA A 161 12.43 -2.58 13.06
CA ALA A 161 12.46 -3.85 12.33
C ALA A 161 11.59 -3.89 11.07
N HIS A 162 10.60 -3.00 10.92
CA HIS A 162 9.57 -3.11 9.88
C HIS A 162 9.41 -1.85 9.01
N ASP A 163 9.83 -0.67 9.48
CA ASP A 163 9.76 0.56 8.69
C ASP A 163 10.94 0.60 7.70
N LEU A 164 10.66 0.92 6.43
CA LEU A 164 11.60 0.71 5.34
C LEU A 164 12.85 1.59 5.49
N ASP A 165 12.67 2.85 5.88
CA ASP A 165 13.77 3.78 6.14
C ASP A 165 14.67 3.31 7.27
N CYS A 166 14.09 2.79 8.36
CA CYS A 166 14.82 2.18 9.47
C CYS A 166 15.57 0.93 9.01
N ILE A 167 14.92 0.00 8.30
CA ILE A 167 15.56 -1.23 7.80
C ILE A 167 16.78 -0.88 6.95
N LEU A 168 16.62 0.04 5.99
CA LEU A 168 17.71 0.48 5.12
C LEU A 168 18.86 1.15 5.91
N ARG A 169 18.54 1.73 7.08
CA ARG A 169 19.50 2.37 7.99
C ARG A 169 19.78 1.53 9.24
N ASN A 170 19.77 0.20 9.12
CA ASN A 170 20.14 -0.75 10.18
C ASN A 170 19.36 -0.57 11.49
N GLY A 171 18.05 -0.31 11.40
CA GLY A 171 17.15 -0.12 12.53
C GLY A 171 17.26 1.24 13.22
N ASN A 172 17.96 2.22 12.63
CA ASN A 172 18.12 3.53 13.26
C ASN A 172 16.80 4.32 13.28
N LEU A 173 16.28 4.60 14.48
CA LEU A 173 15.02 5.33 14.65
C LEU A 173 15.08 6.81 14.24
N LYS A 174 16.26 7.37 14.01
CA LYS A 174 16.44 8.69 13.40
C LYS A 174 16.33 8.67 11.88
N ALA A 175 16.25 7.50 11.27
CA ALA A 175 15.99 7.38 9.84
C ALA A 175 14.63 7.97 9.51
N ASP A 176 14.58 8.66 8.37
CA ASP A 176 13.37 9.15 7.75
C ASP A 176 13.50 9.04 6.23
N THR A 177 12.37 8.99 5.53
CA THR A 177 12.35 9.12 4.08
C THR A 177 12.48 10.59 3.67
N ILE A 178 13.25 10.82 2.60
CA ILE A 178 13.37 12.14 1.96
C ILE A 178 12.04 12.48 1.30
N PHE A 179 11.51 11.54 0.50
CA PHE A 179 10.19 11.67 -0.11
C PHE A 179 9.25 10.58 0.40
N SER A 180 8.15 11.01 1.03
CA SER A 180 7.01 10.15 1.31
C SER A 180 6.32 9.77 0.00
N LEU A 181 6.35 8.48 -0.37
CA LEU A 181 5.76 7.99 -1.63
C LEU A 181 4.22 8.06 -1.64
N TRP A 182 3.57 8.23 -0.49
CA TRP A 182 2.12 8.37 -0.42
C TRP A 182 1.62 9.63 -1.14
N ARG A 183 2.32 10.76 -0.98
CA ARG A 183 1.89 12.04 -1.58
C ARG A 183 1.93 12.02 -3.11
N PRO A 184 3.04 11.63 -3.76
CA PRO A 184 3.07 11.43 -5.20
C PRO A 184 2.00 10.48 -5.71
N LEU A 185 1.75 9.36 -5.02
CA LEU A 185 0.67 8.43 -5.38
C LEU A 185 -0.70 9.10 -5.31
N ARG A 186 -0.99 9.81 -4.22
CA ARG A 186 -2.26 10.53 -4.04
C ARG A 186 -2.45 11.57 -5.15
N PHE A 187 -1.44 12.40 -5.41
CA PHE A 187 -1.51 13.41 -6.47
C PHE A 187 -1.69 12.78 -7.85
N ALA A 188 -0.99 11.68 -8.14
CA ALA A 188 -1.10 11.01 -9.43
C ALA A 188 -2.49 10.41 -9.65
N LEU A 189 -3.05 9.75 -8.62
CA LEU A 189 -4.41 9.22 -8.67
C LEU A 189 -5.44 10.34 -8.96
N VAL A 190 -5.35 11.45 -8.24
CA VAL A 190 -6.28 12.58 -8.41
C VAL A 190 -6.07 13.25 -9.78
N SER A 191 -4.83 13.48 -10.19
CA SER A 191 -4.52 14.16 -11.46
C SER A 191 -4.91 13.33 -12.68
N VAL A 192 -4.81 12.00 -12.61
CA VAL A 192 -5.08 11.11 -13.75
C VAL A 192 -6.54 10.66 -13.80
N SER A 193 -7.16 10.40 -12.65
CA SER A 193 -8.50 9.80 -12.58
C SER A 193 -9.55 10.67 -11.91
N GLY A 194 -9.17 11.63 -11.08
CA GLY A 194 -10.10 12.41 -10.28
C GLY A 194 -10.75 11.60 -9.15
N TYR A 195 -11.34 12.31 -8.18
CA TYR A 195 -11.92 11.70 -6.97
C TYR A 195 -13.09 10.77 -7.26
N GLU A 196 -13.97 11.14 -8.20
CA GLU A 196 -15.19 10.39 -8.51
C GLU A 196 -14.86 8.99 -9.05
N LYS A 197 -13.97 8.92 -10.05
CA LYS A 197 -13.56 7.64 -10.65
C LYS A 197 -12.79 6.76 -9.66
N ILE A 198 -11.98 7.34 -8.77
CA ILE A 198 -11.31 6.58 -7.70
C ILE A 198 -12.36 5.89 -6.84
N LYS A 199 -13.40 6.62 -6.42
CA LYS A 199 -14.49 6.06 -5.61
C LYS A 199 -15.31 5.02 -6.36
N GLU A 200 -15.60 5.24 -7.63
CA GLU A 200 -16.30 4.28 -8.49
C GLU A 200 -15.52 2.96 -8.61
N VAL A 201 -14.21 3.03 -8.91
CA VAL A 201 -13.38 1.84 -9.17
C VAL A 201 -13.05 1.07 -7.89
N THR A 202 -12.75 1.78 -6.79
CA THR A 202 -12.33 1.15 -5.53
C THR A 202 -13.49 0.88 -4.58
N GLY A 203 -14.65 1.51 -4.80
CA GLY A 203 -15.76 1.55 -3.84
C GLY A 203 -15.48 2.42 -2.60
N MET A 204 -14.35 3.14 -2.55
CA MET A 204 -13.87 3.83 -1.34
C MET A 204 -13.44 5.27 -1.61
N ALA A 205 -13.53 6.13 -0.59
CA ALA A 205 -12.93 7.45 -0.67
C ALA A 205 -11.39 7.36 -0.67
N LEU A 206 -10.72 8.32 -1.31
CA LEU A 206 -9.25 8.38 -1.36
C LEU A 206 -8.69 8.74 0.02
N GLU A 207 -8.16 7.74 0.72
CA GLU A 207 -7.59 7.87 2.06
C GLU A 207 -6.37 6.96 2.23
N GLN A 208 -5.47 7.28 3.16
CA GLN A 208 -4.33 6.43 3.49
C GLN A 208 -4.73 5.32 4.48
N SER A 209 -5.77 4.57 4.15
CA SER A 209 -6.27 3.47 4.99
C SER A 209 -5.89 2.11 4.41
N VAL A 210 -5.71 1.11 5.28
CA VAL A 210 -5.42 -0.28 4.86
C VAL A 210 -6.48 -0.78 3.86
N SER A 211 -7.76 -0.49 4.13
CA SER A 211 -8.86 -0.89 3.26
C SER A 211 -8.77 -0.27 1.86
N PHE A 212 -8.48 1.04 1.77
CA PHE A 212 -8.30 1.71 0.49
C PHE A 212 -7.08 1.15 -0.26
N LEU A 213 -5.95 0.99 0.42
CA LEU A 213 -4.72 0.47 -0.16
C LEU A 213 -4.90 -0.94 -0.73
N LYS A 214 -5.61 -1.82 -0.01
CA LYS A 214 -6.01 -3.15 -0.52
C LYS A 214 -6.87 -3.03 -1.76
N ALA A 215 -7.94 -2.22 -1.70
CA ALA A 215 -8.84 -2.01 -2.84
C ALA A 215 -8.11 -1.45 -4.08
N LEU A 216 -7.09 -0.62 -3.88
CA LEU A 216 -6.29 -0.03 -4.95
C LEU A 216 -5.47 -1.07 -5.73
N ILE A 217 -4.91 -2.08 -5.07
CA ILE A 217 -4.06 -3.10 -5.70
C ILE A 217 -4.81 -4.39 -6.10
N CYS A 218 -6.08 -4.55 -5.70
CA CYS A 218 -6.96 -5.64 -6.13
C CYS A 218 -7.58 -5.39 -7.52
N ASP A 219 -8.11 -6.46 -8.15
CA ASP A 219 -9.00 -6.40 -9.33
C ASP A 219 -8.51 -5.52 -10.50
N ALA A 220 -7.18 -5.43 -10.66
CA ALA A 220 -6.52 -4.54 -11.62
C ALA A 220 -6.93 -3.05 -11.49
N ASN A 221 -7.41 -2.61 -10.33
CA ASN A 221 -7.88 -1.24 -10.09
C ASN A 221 -6.79 -0.20 -10.31
N LEU A 222 -5.55 -0.51 -9.92
CA LEU A 222 -4.40 0.34 -10.19
C LEU A 222 -4.25 0.64 -11.69
N LYS A 223 -4.42 -0.36 -12.58
CA LYS A 223 -4.34 -0.19 -14.03
C LYS A 223 -5.51 0.64 -14.59
N LYS A 224 -6.70 0.53 -14.00
CA LYS A 224 -7.88 1.33 -14.39
C LYS A 224 -7.71 2.81 -14.01
N LEU A 225 -7.05 3.07 -12.89
CA LEU A 225 -6.86 4.41 -12.30
C LEU A 225 -5.59 5.11 -12.76
N LEU A 226 -4.54 4.34 -13.08
CA LEU A 226 -3.26 4.84 -13.57
C LEU A 226 -2.91 4.09 -14.86
N PRO A 227 -3.49 4.44 -16.02
CA PRO A 227 -3.20 3.74 -17.27
C PRO A 227 -1.73 3.92 -17.69
N ILE A 228 -1.08 2.84 -18.14
CA ILE A 228 0.34 2.82 -18.56
C ILE A 228 0.69 3.81 -19.69
N LYS A 229 -0.30 4.16 -20.53
CA LYS A 229 -0.12 5.15 -21.61
C LYS A 229 0.05 6.57 -21.08
N ASN A 230 -0.40 6.83 -19.85
CA ASN A 230 -0.23 8.12 -19.20
C ASN A 230 1.22 8.25 -18.69
N GLU A 231 1.86 9.38 -19.00
CA GLU A 231 3.23 9.64 -18.56
C GLU A 231 3.38 9.66 -17.04
N THR A 232 2.43 10.28 -16.32
CA THR A 232 2.41 10.33 -14.85
C THR A 232 2.48 8.93 -14.24
N THR A 233 1.80 7.95 -14.83
CA THR A 233 1.87 6.55 -14.37
C THR A 233 3.29 5.98 -14.46
N ARG A 234 3.99 6.23 -15.57
CA ARG A 234 5.35 5.70 -15.79
C ARG A 234 6.35 6.39 -14.87
N LEU A 235 6.26 7.71 -14.73
CA LEU A 235 7.09 8.48 -13.79
C LEU A 235 6.82 8.06 -12.34
N LEU A 236 5.56 7.82 -11.97
CA LEU A 236 5.23 7.36 -10.61
C LEU A 236 5.84 5.99 -10.33
N SER A 237 5.78 5.06 -11.28
CA SER A 237 6.41 3.75 -11.17
C SER A 237 7.92 3.86 -10.95
N GLU A 238 8.58 4.68 -11.77
CA GLU A 238 10.02 4.94 -11.66
C GLU A 238 10.37 5.57 -10.30
N LEU A 239 9.59 6.54 -9.85
CA LEU A 239 9.75 7.12 -8.51
C LEU A 239 9.60 6.06 -7.41
N PHE A 240 8.64 5.15 -7.51
CA PHE A 240 8.48 4.07 -6.52
C PHE A 240 9.65 3.08 -6.56
N TYR A 241 10.25 2.85 -7.72
CA TYR A 241 11.44 2.01 -7.84
C TYR A 241 12.65 2.62 -7.12
N TYR A 242 12.93 3.91 -7.33
CA TYR A 242 14.01 4.60 -6.63
C TYR A 242 13.68 4.91 -5.16
N GLY A 243 12.43 5.24 -4.87
CA GLY A 243 11.96 5.70 -3.57
C GLY A 243 11.94 4.63 -2.48
N GLN A 244 12.16 3.37 -2.85
CA GLN A 244 12.25 2.24 -1.91
C GLN A 244 13.69 1.88 -1.53
N ARG A 245 14.67 2.70 -1.94
CA ARG A 245 16.09 2.43 -1.75
C ARG A 245 16.72 3.37 -0.72
N ILE A 246 17.95 3.05 -0.33
CA ILE A 246 18.73 3.81 0.66
C ILE A 246 18.86 5.29 0.28
N GLU A 247 18.88 5.61 -1.01
CA GLU A 247 18.97 6.97 -1.52
C GLU A 247 17.78 7.83 -1.12
N ASN A 248 16.60 7.25 -0.91
CA ASN A 248 15.43 7.98 -0.41
C ASN A 248 15.39 8.08 1.12
N THR A 249 16.51 7.79 1.80
CA THR A 249 16.58 7.88 3.27
C THR A 249 17.63 8.89 3.72
N MET A 250 17.41 9.47 4.88
CA MET A 250 18.37 10.31 5.59
C MET A 250 18.33 10.01 7.10
N LEU A 251 19.42 10.29 7.81
CA LEU A 251 19.43 10.32 9.27
C LEU A 251 19.20 11.75 9.75
N LEU A 252 18.11 11.97 10.47
CA LEU A 252 17.85 13.25 11.12
C LEU A 252 18.75 13.43 12.35
N PRO A 253 19.24 14.65 12.66
CA PRO A 253 20.06 14.89 13.85
C PRO A 253 19.36 14.50 15.15
N LYS A 254 18.06 14.80 15.22
CA LYS A 254 17.15 14.40 16.31
C LYS A 254 15.88 13.81 15.73
N ARG A 255 15.36 12.78 16.40
CA ARG A 255 14.11 12.10 16.02
C ARG A 255 12.92 13.05 15.94
N GLY A 256 12.87 14.06 16.80
CA GLY A 256 11.79 15.07 16.80
C GLY A 256 11.64 15.83 15.48
N LEU A 257 12.65 15.84 14.60
CA LEU A 257 12.52 16.45 13.28
C LEU A 257 11.58 15.68 12.37
N GLN A 258 11.24 14.42 12.65
CA GLN A 258 10.25 13.65 11.87
C GLN A 258 8.88 14.36 11.81
N ASN A 259 8.63 15.32 12.71
CA ASN A 259 7.50 16.25 12.62
C ASN A 259 7.47 17.07 11.31
N ARG A 260 8.50 17.04 10.45
CA ARG A 260 8.41 17.54 9.06
C ARG A 260 7.32 16.84 8.23
N GLY A 261 6.80 15.69 8.64
CA GLY A 261 5.63 15.07 8.00
C GLY A 261 4.32 15.84 8.26
N CYS A 262 4.26 16.60 9.35
CA CYS A 262 3.09 17.37 9.77
C CYS A 262 2.93 18.67 8.96
N ALA A 263 1.77 19.30 9.11
CA ALA A 263 1.56 20.65 8.59
C ALA A 263 2.57 21.65 9.23
N PRO A 264 3.06 22.63 8.48
CA PRO A 264 2.78 22.90 7.06
C PRO A 264 3.73 22.20 6.08
N TYR A 265 4.77 21.50 6.56
CA TYR A 265 5.90 21.03 5.73
C TYR A 265 5.59 19.80 4.91
N HIS A 266 4.78 18.88 5.46
CA HIS A 266 4.11 17.88 4.64
C HIS A 266 5.07 16.99 3.83
N ASP A 267 6.21 16.61 4.42
CA ASP A 267 7.29 15.86 3.76
C ASP A 267 7.92 16.56 2.54
N TYR A 268 7.64 17.84 2.33
CA TYR A 268 8.21 18.60 1.22
C TYR A 268 9.61 19.11 1.60
N MET A 269 10.63 18.42 1.09
CA MET A 269 12.03 18.67 1.44
C MET A 269 12.51 20.11 1.23
N PRO A 270 12.15 20.82 0.13
CA PRO A 270 12.53 22.22 -0.02
C PRO A 270 12.05 23.10 1.14
N TYR A 271 10.80 22.94 1.58
CA TYR A 271 10.28 23.69 2.72
C TYR A 271 10.99 23.29 4.01
N PHE A 272 11.17 21.99 4.24
CA PHE A 272 11.91 21.51 5.41
C PHE A 272 13.33 22.06 5.47
N LEU A 273 14.09 21.98 4.38
CA LEU A 273 15.46 22.49 4.29
C LEU A 273 15.50 24.01 4.50
N TYR A 274 14.54 24.75 3.94
CA TYR A 274 14.43 26.19 4.16
C TYR A 274 14.35 26.50 5.66
N GLU A 275 13.55 25.72 6.38
CA GLU A 275 13.29 25.90 7.82
C GLU A 275 14.41 25.37 8.72
N CYS A 276 15.41 24.66 8.17
CA CYS A 276 16.62 24.28 8.89
C CYS A 276 17.64 25.42 9.02
N PHE A 277 17.65 26.37 8.09
CA PHE A 277 18.56 27.53 8.14
C PHE A 277 18.06 28.63 9.07
N LYS A 278 18.94 29.58 9.41
CA LYS A 278 18.68 30.70 10.32
C LYS A 278 17.33 31.37 10.06
N GLY A 279 16.56 31.52 11.14
CA GLY A 279 15.21 32.11 11.11
C GLY A 279 14.09 31.10 10.82
N GLY A 280 14.42 29.84 10.50
CA GLY A 280 13.47 28.76 10.33
C GLY A 280 13.16 27.98 11.61
N ASN A 281 12.06 27.25 11.60
CA ASN A 281 11.52 26.53 12.77
C ASN A 281 12.38 25.34 13.25
N PHE A 282 13.31 24.83 12.43
CA PHE A 282 14.16 23.71 12.77
C PHE A 282 15.61 24.11 13.08
N HIS A 283 15.98 25.37 12.86
CA HIS A 283 17.35 25.86 13.02
C HIS A 283 17.92 25.60 14.42
N ASP A 284 17.13 25.81 15.47
CA ASP A 284 17.58 25.64 16.86
C ASP A 284 18.03 24.20 17.19
N VAL A 285 17.57 23.21 16.43
CA VAL A 285 18.02 21.82 16.62
C VAL A 285 19.47 21.63 16.16
N PHE A 286 19.89 22.38 15.14
CA PHE A 286 21.27 22.39 14.64
C PHE A 286 22.13 23.37 15.45
N GLY A 287 21.60 24.56 15.73
CA GLY A 287 22.24 25.63 16.48
C GLY A 287 23.06 26.61 15.65
N SER A 288 23.43 26.26 14.42
CA SER A 288 24.04 27.17 13.44
C SER A 288 23.90 26.65 12.01
N ASP A 289 24.00 27.55 11.02
CA ASP A 289 23.95 27.20 9.59
C ASP A 289 25.14 26.31 9.18
N GLU A 290 26.31 26.46 9.81
CA GLU A 290 27.46 25.59 9.55
C GLU A 290 27.14 24.12 9.84
N LYS A 291 26.44 23.86 10.96
CA LYS A 291 26.01 22.49 11.33
C LYS A 291 24.90 21.97 10.41
N VAL A 292 24.07 22.84 9.86
CA VAL A 292 23.10 22.47 8.82
C VAL A 292 23.84 22.02 7.57
N CYS A 293 24.84 22.78 7.13
CA CYS A 293 25.67 22.45 5.97
C CYS A 293 26.46 21.13 6.17
N GLU A 294 27.04 20.91 7.36
CA GLU A 294 27.71 19.65 7.71
C GLU A 294 26.76 18.46 7.61
N TRP A 295 25.53 18.59 8.11
CA TRP A 295 24.51 17.54 8.01
C TRP A 295 24.03 17.31 6.57
N ILE A 296 23.84 18.37 5.79
CA ILE A 296 23.50 18.28 4.36
C ILE A 296 24.59 17.50 3.62
N GLU A 297 25.85 17.74 3.94
CA GLU A 297 26.96 17.01 3.35
C GLU A 297 26.97 15.53 3.77
N SER A 298 26.87 15.27 5.08
CA SER A 298 26.92 13.90 5.60
C SER A 298 25.80 13.01 5.05
N GLU A 299 24.62 13.60 4.82
CA GLU A 299 23.46 12.91 4.27
C GLU A 299 23.34 13.03 2.74
N ASN A 300 24.33 13.59 2.02
CA ASN A 300 24.37 13.75 0.56
C ASN A 300 23.21 14.59 -0.05
N LEU A 301 22.76 15.62 0.67
CA LEU A 301 21.59 16.45 0.32
C LEU A 301 21.95 17.67 -0.53
N LYS A 302 23.21 17.83 -0.96
CA LYS A 302 23.65 18.94 -1.85
C LYS A 302 22.84 19.06 -3.14
N CYS A 303 22.29 17.96 -3.64
CA CYS A 303 21.47 17.94 -4.86
C CYS A 303 20.17 18.75 -4.78
N PHE A 304 19.76 19.21 -3.59
CA PHE A 304 18.63 20.11 -3.38
C PHE A 304 18.96 21.60 -3.58
N PHE A 305 20.21 21.94 -3.91
CA PHE A 305 20.68 23.32 -4.02
C PHE A 305 21.22 23.61 -5.43
N ASP A 306 20.93 24.81 -5.93
CA ASP A 306 21.54 25.37 -7.13
C ASP A 306 22.79 26.18 -6.74
N GLY A 307 23.96 25.53 -6.80
CA GLY A 307 25.23 26.09 -6.37
C GLY A 307 25.54 25.79 -4.90
N ASP A 308 25.98 26.82 -4.16
CA ASP A 308 26.39 26.67 -2.76
C ASP A 308 25.22 26.25 -1.86
N VAL A 309 25.53 25.52 -0.78
CA VAL A 309 24.55 25.11 0.22
C VAL A 309 24.17 26.30 1.09
N ARG A 310 23.06 26.95 0.76
CA ARG A 310 22.46 28.06 1.52
C ARG A 310 20.96 28.17 1.24
N GLN A 311 20.23 28.82 2.14
CA GLN A 311 18.77 28.94 2.10
C GLN A 311 18.22 29.44 0.76
N ASP A 312 18.84 30.48 0.17
CA ASP A 312 18.37 31.10 -1.09
C ASP A 312 18.61 30.23 -2.34
N ASN A 313 19.45 29.21 -2.24
CA ASN A 313 19.79 28.32 -3.36
C ASN A 313 18.92 27.06 -3.38
N ILE A 314 17.94 26.91 -2.48
CA ILE A 314 17.08 25.72 -2.43
C ILE A 314 16.23 25.63 -3.70
N ILE A 315 16.27 24.47 -4.35
CA ILE A 315 15.50 24.21 -5.57
C ILE A 315 14.05 23.93 -5.21
N ASP A 316 13.13 24.68 -5.83
CA ASP A 316 11.70 24.36 -5.82
C ASP A 316 11.44 23.12 -6.70
N LEU A 317 11.26 21.97 -6.06
CA LEU A 317 10.99 20.72 -6.75
C LEU A 317 9.56 20.63 -7.31
N SER A 318 8.64 21.50 -6.89
CA SER A 318 7.24 21.49 -7.32
C SER A 318 6.98 22.37 -8.55
N GLY A 319 7.89 23.31 -8.83
CA GLY A 319 7.77 24.25 -9.95
C GLY A 319 6.68 25.31 -9.75
N THR A 320 6.37 25.64 -8.49
CA THR A 320 5.38 26.66 -8.12
C THR A 320 5.97 28.07 -8.05
N GLY A 321 7.29 28.19 -8.01
CA GLY A 321 8.02 29.44 -7.73
C GLY A 321 8.17 29.72 -6.23
N ASP A 322 7.71 28.82 -5.35
CA ASP A 322 7.81 28.96 -3.90
C ASP A 322 8.28 27.64 -3.28
N VAL A 323 9.49 27.65 -2.69
CA VAL A 323 10.10 26.49 -2.02
C VAL A 323 9.30 26.00 -0.80
N LYS A 324 8.33 26.78 -0.33
CA LYS A 324 7.41 26.38 0.75
C LYS A 324 6.13 25.73 0.24
N ASN A 325 5.85 25.82 -1.06
CA ASN A 325 4.63 25.29 -1.66
C ASN A 325 4.88 23.95 -2.38
N GLY A 326 4.66 22.84 -1.68
CA GLY A 326 4.82 21.48 -2.25
C GLY A 326 3.66 20.98 -3.12
N LEU A 327 2.73 21.84 -3.55
CA LEU A 327 1.58 21.47 -4.38
C LEU A 327 1.83 21.86 -5.85
N PRO A 328 2.26 20.92 -6.71
CA PRO A 328 2.60 21.25 -8.09
C PRO A 328 1.35 21.52 -8.94
N ASN A 329 1.46 22.44 -9.90
CA ASN A 329 0.47 22.61 -10.97
C ASN A 329 0.53 21.46 -11.99
N ASP A 330 1.74 20.98 -12.28
CA ASP A 330 1.99 19.77 -13.07
C ASP A 330 2.77 18.76 -12.23
N ILE A 331 2.09 17.66 -11.88
CA ILE A 331 2.70 16.59 -11.09
C ILE A 331 3.94 15.98 -11.77
N ASN A 332 4.02 15.99 -13.10
CA ASN A 332 5.16 15.40 -13.80
C ASN A 332 6.46 16.17 -13.51
N VAL A 333 6.38 17.48 -13.25
CA VAL A 333 7.52 18.28 -12.79
C VAL A 333 8.01 17.76 -11.44
N LEU A 334 7.10 17.59 -10.48
CA LEU A 334 7.44 17.06 -9.15
C LEU A 334 8.06 15.66 -9.23
N LEU A 335 7.45 14.76 -10.00
CA LEU A 335 7.92 13.38 -10.15
C LEU A 335 9.32 13.33 -10.76
N ARG A 336 9.58 14.07 -11.86
CA ARG A 336 10.91 14.12 -12.50
C ARG A 336 11.96 14.68 -11.56
N ASN A 337 11.63 15.74 -10.83
CA ASN A 337 12.53 16.34 -9.86
C ASN A 337 12.86 15.36 -8.73
N TYR A 338 11.87 14.66 -8.18
CA TYR A 338 12.10 13.65 -7.15
C TYR A 338 12.98 12.50 -7.67
N ILE A 339 12.70 11.97 -8.86
CA ILE A 339 13.52 10.93 -9.50
C ILE A 339 14.95 11.44 -9.69
N THR A 340 15.13 12.65 -10.21
CA THR A 340 16.45 13.25 -10.44
C THR A 340 17.25 13.38 -9.14
N ILE A 341 16.62 13.81 -8.05
CA ILE A 341 17.25 13.87 -6.73
C ILE A 341 17.70 12.49 -6.27
N LEU A 342 16.83 11.48 -6.37
CA LEU A 342 17.18 10.12 -5.94
C LEU A 342 18.30 9.52 -6.81
N MET A 343 18.29 9.77 -8.11
CA MET A 343 19.36 9.35 -9.04
C MET A 343 20.70 10.01 -8.68
N LYS A 344 20.72 11.33 -8.41
CA LYS A 344 21.93 12.05 -7.99
C LYS A 344 22.50 11.55 -6.65
N ARG A 345 21.69 10.88 -5.85
CA ARG A 345 22.06 10.33 -4.54
C ARG A 345 22.57 8.88 -4.61
N GLN A 346 22.47 8.22 -5.77
CA GLN A 346 23.03 6.89 -5.97
C GLN A 346 24.55 6.94 -5.86
N LYS A 347 25.11 5.98 -5.12
CA LYS A 347 26.55 5.84 -4.91
C LYS A 347 27.18 4.86 -5.90
#